data_AF-A0A750IPS4-F1
#
_entry.id   AF-A0A750IPS4-F1
#
_cell.length_a   1.000
_cell.length_b   1.000
_cell.length_c   1.000
_cell.angle_alpha   90.00
_cell.angle_beta   90.00
_cell.angle_gamma   90.00
#
_symmetry.space_group_name_H-M   'P 1'
#
loop_
_entity.id
_entity.type
_entity.pdbx_description
1 polymer ?
#
loop_
_entity_poly.entity_id
_entity_poly.type
_entity_poly.pdbx_seq_one_letter_code
_entity_poly.pdbx_strand_id
1 'polypeptide(L)'
;MTQAEHNSAVPQGLVKPCPELERMHFVMKDNHHVFLLSLENILLCLREAERQGEVPQIAEAWWSTLSWRYPDVLTVESEGDDTNGGHTCG
;
A
#
# COMPACT_ATOMS: atom_id res chain seq x y z
N MET A 1 -20.36 -23.20 -8.70
CA MET A 1 -19.83 -23.68 -7.42
C MET A 1 -18.60 -22.85 -7.13
N THR A 2 -18.67 -21.95 -6.15
CA THR A 2 -17.60 -21.01 -5.81
C THR A 2 -16.50 -21.74 -5.06
N GLN A 3 -15.37 -21.98 -5.71
CA GLN A 3 -14.18 -22.46 -5.03
C GLN A 3 -13.57 -21.23 -4.35
N ALA A 4 -13.88 -21.04 -3.07
CA ALA A 4 -13.18 -20.09 -2.23
C ALA A 4 -11.74 -20.59 -2.12
N GLU A 5 -10.84 -20.00 -2.90
CA GLU A 5 -9.42 -20.29 -2.84
C GLU A 5 -8.96 -19.96 -1.42
N HIS A 6 -8.70 -21.00 -0.63
CA HIS A 6 -8.15 -20.86 0.71
C HIS A 6 -6.80 -20.15 0.57
N ASN A 7 -6.73 -18.88 0.99
CA ASN A 7 -5.49 -18.13 1.10
C ASN A 7 -4.55 -18.91 2.04
N SER A 8 -3.66 -19.72 1.44
CA SER A 8 -2.78 -20.64 2.14
C SER A 8 -1.51 -19.94 2.61
N ALA A 9 -1.66 -18.74 3.17
CA ALA A 9 -0.55 -18.01 3.77
C ALA A 9 -0.09 -18.74 5.03
N VAL A 10 0.94 -19.57 4.90
CA VAL A 10 1.58 -20.23 6.04
C VAL A 10 2.68 -19.29 6.56
N PRO A 11 2.72 -18.95 7.86
CA PRO A 11 3.82 -18.19 8.43
C PRO A 11 5.15 -18.91 8.17
N GLN A 12 5.99 -18.35 7.30
CA GLN A 12 7.30 -18.92 7.02
C GLN A 12 8.27 -18.55 8.15
N GLY A 13 8.31 -19.39 9.18
CA GLY A 13 9.35 -19.40 10.20
C GLY A 13 9.21 -18.32 11.27
N LEU A 14 9.87 -18.57 12.41
CA LEU A 14 10.13 -17.57 13.43
C LEU A 14 10.92 -16.45 12.75
N VAL A 15 10.27 -15.34 12.42
CA VAL A 15 10.94 -14.12 11.96
C VAL A 15 11.94 -13.78 13.07
N LYS A 16 13.22 -14.05 12.82
CA LYS A 16 14.28 -13.55 13.68
C LYS A 16 14.08 -12.03 13.66
N PRO A 17 13.89 -11.34 14.79
CA PRO A 17 13.77 -9.89 14.78
C PRO A 17 15.08 -9.35 14.21
N CYS A 18 15.07 -9.04 12.92
CA CYS A 18 16.18 -8.38 12.25
C CYS A 18 16.03 -6.91 12.64
N PRO A 19 16.98 -6.33 13.38
CA PRO A 19 16.93 -4.91 13.71
C PRO A 19 17.00 -4.04 12.46
N GLU A 20 17.46 -4.56 11.31
CA GLU A 20 17.37 -3.84 10.03
C GLU A 20 15.95 -3.84 9.42
N LEU A 21 15.02 -4.65 9.95
CA LEU A 21 13.67 -4.84 9.45
C LEU A 21 12.63 -4.45 10.52
N GLU A 22 12.72 -3.21 10.99
CA GLU A 22 11.88 -2.67 12.08
C GLU A 22 10.37 -2.65 11.77
N ARG A 23 10.00 -2.77 10.49
CA ARG A 23 8.61 -2.75 10.00
C ARG A 23 8.14 -4.15 9.61
N MET A 24 6.83 -4.38 9.61
CA MET A 24 6.25 -5.65 9.18
C MET A 24 6.42 -5.81 7.66
N HIS A 25 6.99 -6.94 7.22
CA HIS A 25 7.23 -7.25 5.81
C HIS A 25 6.60 -8.59 5.43
N PHE A 26 6.19 -8.67 4.17
CA PHE A 26 5.63 -9.84 3.54
C PHE A 26 6.61 -10.33 2.47
N VAL A 27 6.91 -11.62 2.48
CA VAL A 27 7.66 -12.27 1.40
C VAL A 27 6.65 -12.59 0.30
N MET A 28 6.83 -11.97 -0.86
CA MET A 28 6.05 -12.26 -2.05
C MET A 28 6.91 -13.07 -3.01
N LYS A 29 6.35 -14.14 -3.55
CA LYS A 29 7.04 -15.04 -4.46
C LYS A 29 6.14 -15.40 -5.64
N ASP A 30 6.67 -15.22 -6.84
CA ASP A 30 6.11 -15.82 -8.05
C ASP A 30 7.04 -16.95 -8.57
N ASN A 31 6.82 -17.41 -9.81
CA ASN A 31 7.62 -18.49 -10.39
C ASN A 31 9.10 -18.14 -10.61
N HIS A 32 9.47 -16.85 -10.69
CA HIS A 32 10.80 -16.37 -11.08
C HIS A 32 11.43 -15.39 -10.09
N HIS A 33 10.64 -14.75 -9.22
CA HIS A 33 11.06 -13.68 -8.34
C HIS A 33 10.59 -13.89 -6.90
N VAL A 34 11.48 -13.56 -5.96
CA VAL A 34 11.15 -13.42 -4.54
C VAL A 34 11.52 -12.01 -4.15
N PHE A 35 10.58 -11.28 -3.57
CA PHE A 35 10.81 -9.94 -3.05
C PHE A 35 10.08 -9.72 -1.74
N LEU A 36 10.54 -8.72 -1.00
CA LEU A 36 9.94 -8.28 0.24
C LEU A 36 9.09 -7.05 -0.04
N LEU A 37 7.91 -7.01 0.55
CA LEU A 37 7.03 -5.86 0.47
C LEU A 37 6.59 -5.48 1.89
N SER A 38 6.82 -4.22 2.28
CA SER A 38 6.45 -3.71 3.60
C SER A 38 4.94 -3.54 3.71
N LEU A 39 4.38 -3.65 4.92
CA LEU A 39 2.95 -3.37 5.15
C LEU A 39 2.57 -1.95 4.67
N GLU A 40 3.45 -0.99 4.86
CA GLU A 40 3.30 0.39 4.38
C GLU A 40 3.07 0.45 2.86
N ASN A 41 3.88 -0.27 2.07
CA ASN A 41 3.69 -0.32 0.62
C ASN A 41 2.35 -0.98 0.24
N ILE A 42 1.89 -2.01 0.98
CA ILE A 42 0.56 -2.59 0.76
C ILE A 42 -0.52 -1.55 1.01
N LEU A 43 -0.40 -0.80 2.11
CA LEU A 43 -1.38 0.22 2.48
C LEU A 43 -1.44 1.36 1.46
N LEU A 44 -0.28 1.78 0.92
CA LEU A 44 -0.22 2.75 -0.19
C LEU A 44 -0.93 2.22 -1.44
N CYS A 45 -0.65 0.97 -1.84
CA CYS A 45 -1.36 0.34 -2.95
C CYS A 45 -2.87 0.26 -2.72
N LEU A 46 -3.30 -0.06 -1.49
CA LEU A 46 -4.72 -0.14 -1.13
C LEU A 46 -5.41 1.23 -1.20
N ARG A 47 -4.75 2.28 -0.69
CA ARG A 47 -5.26 3.67 -0.76
C ARG A 47 -5.41 4.14 -2.20
N GLU A 48 -4.45 3.80 -3.04
CA GLU A 48 -4.48 4.14 -4.46
C GLU A 48 -5.56 3.35 -5.22
N ALA A 49 -5.73 2.06 -4.91
CA ALA A 49 -6.81 1.25 -5.47
C ALA A 49 -8.20 1.79 -5.05
N GLU A 50 -8.34 2.29 -3.82
CA GLU A 50 -9.56 2.93 -3.33
C GLU A 50 -9.85 4.22 -4.13
N ARG A 51 -8.81 5.04 -4.38
CA ARG A 51 -8.90 6.27 -5.17
C ARG A 51 -9.30 6.01 -6.62
N GLN A 52 -8.80 4.93 -7.22
CA GLN A 52 -9.12 4.51 -8.58
C GLN A 52 -10.49 3.80 -8.70
N GLY A 53 -11.12 3.44 -7.57
CA GLY A 53 -12.38 2.71 -7.54
C GLY A 53 -12.25 1.21 -7.82
N GLU A 54 -11.03 0.67 -7.81
CA GLU A 54 -10.74 -0.76 -7.96
C GLU A 54 -11.13 -1.56 -6.71
N VAL A 55 -11.18 -0.89 -5.55
CA VAL A 55 -11.75 -1.44 -4.31
C VAL A 55 -12.88 -0.55 -3.77
N PRO A 56 -13.80 -1.11 -2.98
CA PRO A 56 -14.81 -0.31 -2.30
C PRO A 56 -14.19 0.74 -1.37
N GLN A 57 -14.91 1.83 -1.15
CA GLN A 57 -14.52 2.86 -0.17
C GLN A 57 -14.42 2.24 1.23
N ILE A 58 -13.27 2.42 1.85
CA ILE A 58 -12.92 2.01 3.20
C ILE A 58 -13.20 3.20 4.11
N ALA A 59 -13.71 2.94 5.32
CA ALA A 59 -14.03 4.01 6.24
C ALA A 59 -12.78 4.79 6.64
N GLU A 60 -12.83 6.12 6.53
CA GLU A 60 -11.74 7.02 6.98
C GLU A 60 -11.33 6.80 8.45
N ALA A 61 -12.27 6.35 9.30
CA ALA A 61 -11.97 5.96 10.67
C ALA A 61 -10.95 4.81 10.74
N TRP A 62 -10.99 3.85 9.81
CA TRP A 62 -10.02 2.76 9.74
C TRP A 62 -8.63 3.28 9.35
N TRP A 63 -8.55 4.11 8.31
CA TRP A 63 -7.30 4.77 7.91
C TRP A 63 -6.72 5.62 9.05
N SER A 64 -7.57 6.32 9.80
CA SER A 64 -7.17 7.09 10.98
C SER A 64 -6.52 6.24 12.07
N THR A 65 -6.92 4.97 12.23
CA THR A 65 -6.25 4.07 13.20
C THR A 65 -4.80 3.76 12.82
N LEU A 66 -4.44 3.91 11.54
CA LEU A 66 -3.11 3.62 11.02
C LEU A 66 -2.18 4.84 11.04
N SER A 67 -2.73 6.04 11.22
CA SER A 67 -2.02 7.33 11.20
C SER A 67 -0.76 7.39 12.07
N TRP A 68 -0.84 6.81 13.26
CA TRP A 68 0.27 6.80 14.22
C TRP A 68 1.48 6.00 13.74
N ARG A 69 1.25 4.95 12.95
CA ARG A 69 2.32 4.03 12.51
C ARG A 69 2.73 4.23 11.05
N TYR A 70 1.81 4.69 10.22
CA TYR A 70 1.99 4.86 8.77
C TYR A 70 1.47 6.25 8.35
N PRO A 71 2.15 7.34 8.75
CA PRO A 71 1.70 8.70 8.45
C PRO A 71 1.66 8.97 6.94
N ASP A 72 2.60 8.40 6.19
CA ASP A 72 2.76 8.64 4.75
C ASP A 72 1.59 8.06 3.91
N VAL A 73 0.83 7.11 4.46
CA VAL A 73 -0.37 6.54 3.81
C VAL A 73 -1.52 7.56 3.78
N LEU A 74 -1.50 8.56 4.67
CA LEU A 74 -2.55 9.58 4.79
C LEU A 74 -2.22 10.85 4.01
N THR A 75 -0.95 11.07 3.68
CA THR A 75 -0.48 12.20 2.88
C THR A 75 -0.52 11.82 1.40
N VAL A 76 -1.71 11.57 0.85
CA VAL A 76 -1.85 11.52 -0.61
C VAL A 76 -1.90 12.97 -1.08
N GLU A 77 -0.73 13.48 -1.45
CA GLU A 77 -0.61 14.84 -1.95
C GLU A 77 -1.43 14.94 -3.24
N SER A 78 -2.44 15.81 -3.19
CA SER A 78 -3.18 16.22 -4.38
C SER A 78 -2.27 17.11 -5.20
N GLU A 79 -1.42 16.52 -6.04
CA GLU A 79 -0.69 17.26 -7.06
C GLU A 79 -1.65 17.55 -8.22
N GLY A 80 -2.42 18.61 -8.04
CA GLY A 80 -3.38 19.12 -9.00
C GLY A 80 -3.69 20.56 -8.70
N ASP A 81 -2.90 21.48 -9.27
CA ASP A 81 -3.36 22.56 -10.14
C ASP A 81 -2.20 23.56 -10.36
N ASP A 82 -1.36 23.31 -11.37
CA ASP A 82 -0.65 24.40 -12.04
C ASP A 82 -1.46 24.74 -13.30
N THR A 83 -2.50 25.56 -13.14
CA THR A 83 -2.98 26.38 -14.26
C THR A 83 -1.86 27.34 -14.67
N ASN A 84 -0.95 26.91 -15.55
CA ASN A 84 -0.09 27.87 -16.23
C ASN A 84 -0.85 28.45 -17.43
N GLY A 85 -1.46 29.61 -17.16
CA GLY A 85 -1.99 30.52 -18.16
C GLY A 85 -0.93 30.91 -19.20
N GLY A 86 -1.41 31.30 -20.36
CA GLY A 86 -0.58 31.60 -21.53
C GLY A 86 0.51 32.63 -21.27
N HIS A 87 1.69 32.31 -21.78
CA HIS A 87 2.67 33.29 -22.21
C HIS A 87 3.17 32.85 -23.59
N THR A 88 2.51 33.33 -24.65
CA THR A 88 3.10 33.33 -25.99
C THR A 88 4.13 34.45 -26.02
N CYS A 89 5.41 34.10 -26.20
CA CYS A 89 6.47 35.04 -26.54
C CYS A 89 7.15 34.56 -27.83
N GLY A 90 7.26 35.45 -28.82
CA GLY A 90 8.07 35.30 -30.03
C GLY A 90 7.27 35.29 -31.31
#